data_AF-A0A932Z818-F1
#
_entry.id   AF-A0A932Z818-F1
#
_cell.length_a   1.000
_cell.length_b   1.000
_cell.length_c   1.000
_cell.angle_alpha   90.00
_cell.angle_beta   90.00
_cell.angle_gamma   90.00
#
_symmetry.space_group_name_H-M   'P 1'
#
loop_
_entity.id
_entity.type
_entity.pdbx_description
1 polymer ?
#
loop_
_entity_poly.entity_id
_entity_poly.type
_entity_poly.pdbx_seq_one_letter_code
_entity_poly.pdbx_strand_id
1 'polypeptide(L)'
;MKRTQVQLDEATYQLLRRKAFERGLSMAALLREALHEYLGLGLPKHRLLEEFHFIGSGQSEQGNLAPVSERHDEALAEDLSR
;
A
#
# COMPACT_ATOMS: atom_id res chain seq x y z
N MET A 1 20.05 -3.64 -14.73
CA MET A 1 20.58 -2.66 -13.75
C MET A 1 21.30 -1.54 -14.51
N LYS A 2 21.16 -0.29 -14.07
CA LYS A 2 21.89 0.88 -14.60
C LYS A 2 22.58 1.57 -13.41
N ARG A 3 23.82 2.05 -13.59
CA ARG A 3 24.59 2.72 -12.53
C ARG A 3 24.33 4.22 -12.59
N THR A 4 23.93 4.80 -11.46
CA THR A 4 23.68 6.23 -11.32
C THR A 4 24.47 6.76 -10.12
N GLN A 5 25.06 7.95 -10.26
CA GLN A 5 25.67 8.69 -9.16
C GLN A 5 24.75 9.85 -8.79
N VAL A 6 24.49 10.02 -7.50
CA VAL A 6 23.65 11.08 -6.95
C VAL A 6 24.46 11.76 -5.85
N GLN A 7 24.52 13.09 -5.89
CA GLN A 7 25.12 13.87 -4.82
C GLN A 7 24.09 14.09 -3.71
N LEU A 8 24.52 13.90 -2.47
CA LEU A 8 23.71 14.10 -1.27
C LEU A 8 24.40 15.14 -0.41
N ASP A 9 23.62 15.90 0.35
CA ASP A 9 24.19 16.68 1.44
C ASP A 9 24.68 15.75 2.56
N GLU A 10 25.59 16.27 3.38
CA GLU A 10 26.25 15.50 4.44
C GLU A 10 25.25 14.95 5.46
N ALA A 11 24.23 15.73 5.84
CA ALA A 11 23.25 15.32 6.83
C ALA A 11 22.42 14.14 6.32
N THR A 12 21.96 14.20 5.06
CA THR A 12 21.25 13.11 4.40
C THR A 12 22.13 11.86 4.28
N TYR A 13 23.40 12.03 3.88
CA TYR A 13 24.33 10.91 3.77
C TYR A 13 24.53 10.19 5.11
N GLN A 14 24.78 10.93 6.20
CA GLN A 14 24.99 10.34 7.52
C GLN A 14 23.73 9.62 8.03
N LEU A 15 22.54 10.21 7.79
CA LEU A 15 21.28 9.57 8.15
C LEU A 15 21.09 8.23 7.43
N LEU A 16 21.33 8.20 6.11
CA LEU A 16 21.22 6.98 5.32
C LEU A 16 22.26 5.94 5.74
N ARG A 17 23.49 6.36 6.05
CA ARG A 17 24.56 5.48 6.52
C ARG A 17 24.19 4.81 7.82
N ARG A 18 23.66 5.58 8.78
CA ARG A 18 23.18 5.04 10.05
C ARG A 18 22.05 4.04 9.84
N LYS A 19 21.04 4.39 9.03
CA LYS A 19 19.91 3.49 8.72
C LYS A 19 20.36 2.20 8.03
N ALA A 20 21.33 2.27 7.12
CA ALA A 20 21.87 1.10 6.44
C ALA A 20 22.56 0.16 7.44
N PHE A 21 23.34 0.72 8.37
CA PHE A 21 23.99 -0.03 9.45
C PHE A 21 22.98 -0.68 10.39
N GLU A 22 22.00 0.08 10.88
CA GLU A 22 20.94 -0.41 11.79
C GLU A 22 20.14 -1.58 11.18
N ARG A 23 19.92 -1.55 9.86
CA ARG A 23 19.19 -2.60 9.14
C ARG A 23 20.07 -3.75 8.65
N GLY A 24 21.39 -3.68 8.84
CA GLY A 24 22.33 -4.67 8.29
C GLY A 24 22.33 -4.73 6.75
N LEU A 25 22.01 -3.63 6.08
CA LEU A 25 21.92 -3.54 4.62
C LEU A 25 23.06 -2.69 4.04
N SER A 26 23.41 -2.97 2.79
CA SER A 26 24.28 -2.05 2.03
C SER A 26 23.53 -0.75 1.73
N MET A 27 24.28 0.36 1.62
CA MET A 27 23.73 1.66 1.22
C MET A 27 22.93 1.58 -0.08
N ALA A 28 23.45 0.84 -1.06
CA ALA A 28 22.80 0.69 -2.36
C ALA A 28 21.49 -0.12 -2.27
N ALA A 29 21.40 -1.11 -1.38
CA ALA A 29 20.16 -1.85 -1.14
C ALA A 29 19.11 -0.95 -0.50
N LEU A 30 19.48 -0.22 0.56
CA LEU A 30 18.61 0.74 1.24
C LEU A 30 18.04 1.79 0.26
N LEU A 31 18.90 2.38 -0.58
CA LEU A 31 18.49 3.38 -1.56
C LEU A 31 17.54 2.81 -2.62
N ARG A 32 17.78 1.59 -3.11
CA ARG A 32 16.87 0.96 -4.07
C ARG A 32 15.51 0.67 -3.46
N GLU A 33 15.46 0.17 -2.22
CA GLU A 33 14.20 -0.05 -1.51
C GLU A 33 13.42 1.26 -1.34
N ALA A 34 14.09 2.31 -0.86
CA ALA A 34 13.45 3.61 -0.67
C ALA A 34 12.93 4.19 -1.99
N LEU A 35 13.69 4.06 -3.09
CA LEU A 35 13.25 4.51 -4.41
C LEU A 35 12.09 3.67 -4.95
N HIS A 36 12.10 2.34 -4.75
CA HIS A 36 10.99 1.50 -5.14
C HIS A 36 9.71 1.83 -4.37
N GLU A 37 9.81 2.09 -3.06
CA GLU A 37 8.67 2.48 -2.23
C GLU A 37 8.13 3.86 -2.65
N TYR A 38 9.02 4.85 -2.80
CA TYR A 38 8.64 6.21 -3.18
C TYR A 38 8.00 6.29 -4.58
N LEU A 39 8.54 5.51 -5.54
CA LEU A 39 8.03 5.47 -6.91
C LEU A 39 6.87 4.48 -7.10
N GLY A 40 6.45 3.77 -6.05
CA GLY A 40 5.41 2.74 -6.13
C GLY A 40 5.78 1.54 -7.03
N LEU A 41 7.07 1.28 -7.20
CA LEU A 41 7.61 0.16 -8.01
C LEU A 41 7.79 -1.13 -7.19
N GLY A 42 7.49 -1.10 -5.89
CA GLY A 42 7.44 -2.31 -5.07
C GLY A 42 6.29 -3.23 -5.50
N LEU A 43 6.45 -4.54 -5.27
CA LEU A 43 5.30 -5.45 -5.26
C LEU A 43 4.23 -4.85 -4.33
N PRO A 44 2.93 -4.91 -4.67
CA PRO A 44 1.89 -4.46 -3.76
C PRO A 44 2.14 -5.16 -2.43
N LYS A 45 2.46 -4.38 -1.37
CA LYS A 45 2.55 -4.92 -0.02
C LYS A 45 1.25 -5.70 0.17
N HIS A 46 1.35 -6.99 0.50
CA HIS A 46 0.21 -7.77 0.95
C HIS A 46 -0.35 -6.97 2.13
N ARG A 47 -1.40 -6.19 1.91
CA ARG A 47 -2.02 -5.42 2.98
C ARG A 47 -2.55 -6.46 3.94
N LEU A 48 -1.95 -6.54 5.11
CA LEU A 48 -2.49 -7.34 6.19
C LEU A 48 -3.88 -6.77 6.50
N LEU A 49 -4.84 -7.63 6.86
CA LEU A 49 -6.19 -7.21 7.25
C LEU A 49 -6.16 -6.10 8.31
N GLU A 50 -5.12 -6.09 9.15
CA GLU A 50 -4.82 -5.10 10.20
C GLU A 50 -4.46 -3.70 9.67
N GLU A 51 -3.96 -3.58 8.44
CA GLU A 51 -3.65 -2.31 7.78
C GLU A 51 -4.90 -1.65 7.17
N PHE A 52 -6.03 -2.35 7.11
CA PHE A 52 -7.32 -1.77 6.74
C PHE A 52 -7.94 -1.07 7.96
N HIS A 53 -7.49 0.15 8.25
CA HIS A 53 -8.06 0.96 9.32
C HIS A 53 -9.49 1.46 9.01
N PHE A 54 -9.98 1.23 7.79
CA PHE A 54 -11.32 1.61 7.35
C PHE A 54 -11.84 0.68 6.23
N ILE A 55 -12.58 -0.37 6.61
CA ILE A 55 -13.47 -1.11 5.70
C ILE A 55 -14.86 -0.47 5.85
N GLY A 56 -15.06 0.68 5.21
CA GLY A 56 -16.27 1.46 5.45
C GLY A 56 -16.57 2.51 4.39
N SER A 57 -16.00 2.43 3.18
CA SER A 57 -16.28 3.40 2.13
C SER A 57 -17.63 3.20 1.41
N GLY A 58 -18.55 2.45 2.02
CA GLY A 58 -19.93 2.34 1.58
C GLY A 58 -20.75 1.50 2.56
N GLN A 59 -21.78 2.10 3.15
CA GLN A 59 -22.87 1.33 3.75
C GLN A 59 -23.83 1.00 2.62
N SER A 60 -24.05 -0.29 2.34
CA SER A 60 -25.19 -0.67 1.50
C SER A 60 -26.46 -0.45 2.32
N GLU A 61 -27.43 0.27 1.74
CA GLU A 61 -28.77 0.35 2.32
C GLU A 61 -29.33 -1.06 2.44
N GLN A 62 -29.53 -1.52 3.68
CA GLN A 62 -30.06 -2.84 3.93
C GLN A 62 -31.57 -2.80 3.69
N GLY A 63 -32.03 -3.59 2.73
CA GLY A 63 -33.45 -3.78 2.43
C GLY A 63 -33.94 -5.17 2.84
N ASN A 64 -35.00 -5.62 2.16
CA ASN A 64 -35.62 -6.94 2.38
C ASN A 64 -34.68 -8.12 2.06
N LEU A 65 -33.54 -7.85 1.42
CA LEU A 65 -32.53 -8.83 1.00
C LEU A 65 -31.26 -8.78 1.87
N ALA A 66 -31.37 -8.32 3.12
CA ALA A 66 -30.26 -8.41 4.07
C ALA A 66 -29.92 -9.90 4.40
N PRO A 67 -28.63 -10.24 4.55
CA PRO A 67 -27.48 -9.37 4.33
C PRO A 67 -27.16 -9.25 2.84
N VAL A 68 -27.06 -8.01 2.34
CA VAL A 68 -26.70 -7.74 0.94
C VAL A 68 -25.37 -8.40 0.58
N SER A 69 -24.47 -8.59 1.56
CA SER A 69 -23.19 -9.28 1.38
C SER A 69 -23.30 -10.73 0.89
N GLU A 70 -24.41 -11.40 1.17
CA GLU A 70 -24.64 -12.79 0.76
C GLU A 70 -25.56 -12.89 -0.46
N ARG A 71 -26.34 -11.84 -0.72
CA ARG A 71 -27.40 -11.80 -1.74
C ARG A 71 -27.22 -10.63 -2.72
N HIS A 72 -25.96 -10.33 -3.04
CA HIS A 72 -25.56 -9.18 -3.85
C HIS A 72 -26.27 -9.11 -5.21
N ASP A 73 -26.37 -10.24 -5.91
CA ASP A 73 -26.95 -10.29 -7.25
C ASP A 73 -28.46 -10.02 -7.23
N GLU A 74 -29.16 -10.54 -6.22
CA GLU A 74 -30.60 -10.35 -6.04
C GLU A 74 -30.91 -8.91 -5.64
N ALA A 75 -30.10 -8.32 -4.74
CA ALA A 75 -30.22 -6.92 -4.34
C ALA A 75 -29.98 -5.96 -5.52
N LEU A 76 -29.01 -6.26 -6.39
CA LEU A 76 -28.76 -5.49 -7.60
C LEU A 76 -29.93 -5.58 -8.59
N ALA A 77 -30.53 -6.76 -8.75
CA ALA A 77 -31.66 -6.95 -9.64
C ALA A 77 -32.91 -6.18 -9.18
N GLU A 78 -33.18 -6.14 -7.86
CA GLU A 78 -34.27 -5.36 -7.28
C GLU A 78 -34.09 -3.86 -7.57
N ASP A 79 -32.90 -3.32 -7.33
CA ASP A 79 -32.61 -1.89 -7.53
C ASP A 79 -32.69 -1.46 -9.00
N LEU A 80 -32.22 -2.30 -9.93
CA LEU A 80 -32.31 -2.05 -11.38
C LEU A 80 -33.74 -2.14 -11.94
N SER A 81 -34.66 -2.78 -11.20
CA SER A 81 -36.06 -2.94 -11.59
C SER A 81 -36.98 -1.84 -11.06
N ARG A 82 -36.44 -0.90 -10.29
CA ARG A 82 -37.15 0.24 -9.69
C ARG A 82 -37.08 1.48 -10.57
#